data_AF-A0A6J1CGW3-F1
#
_entry.id   AF-A0A6J1CGW3-F1
#
_cell.length_a   1.000
_cell.length_b   1.000
_cell.length_c   1.000
_cell.angle_alpha   90.00
_cell.angle_beta   90.00
_cell.angle_gamma   90.00
#
_symmetry.space_group_name_H-M   'P 1'
#
loop_
_entity.id
_entity.type
_entity.pdbx_description
1 polymer ?
#
loop_
_entity_poly.entity_id
_entity_poly.type
_entity_poly.pdbx_seq_one_letter_code
_entity_poly.pdbx_strand_id
1 'polypeptide(L)'
;MERAPSPLLLLLLLLSSLAVVRSAAVVSAPIKTPSVAPKSLPINYIQEVGSCAYEVTIATSCSSAPFTTGEIGVLFGDSHGNQIIEKKLNNGDKVFDSCSTDSFVLKDRPCSVGISYMYIYKDGAENWVPKSVEISGSETEPLLFNFNSSIPNNTWFGFDVPPYTFPPPSDDSPPPFPWLSPPPPPPEPPVEPVFPPPLPPSSSSKLSGQKWGIIAGILGLLIVALP
;
A
#
# COMPACT_ATOMS: atom_id res chain seq x y z
N MET A 1 -18.32 66.74 -30.94
CA MET A 1 -19.31 66.56 -29.86
C MET A 1 -18.94 65.26 -29.16
N GLU A 2 -18.07 65.36 -28.17
CA GLU A 2 -17.65 64.23 -27.32
C GLU A 2 -18.84 63.89 -26.42
N ARG A 3 -19.43 62.70 -26.62
CA ARG A 3 -20.62 62.28 -25.87
C ARG A 3 -20.12 61.62 -24.60
N ALA A 4 -20.31 62.30 -23.46
CA ALA A 4 -19.91 61.77 -22.16
C ALA A 4 -20.55 60.38 -21.94
N PRO A 5 -19.76 59.40 -21.46
CA PRO A 5 -20.27 58.06 -21.23
C PRO A 5 -21.40 58.08 -20.20
N SER A 6 -22.46 57.31 -20.46
CA SER A 6 -23.63 57.22 -19.60
C SER A 6 -23.23 56.81 -18.17
N PRO A 7 -23.75 57.45 -17.12
CA PRO A 7 -23.43 57.09 -15.73
C PRO A 7 -23.82 55.65 -15.39
N LEU A 8 -24.79 55.10 -16.11
CA LEU A 8 -25.20 53.70 -16.00
C LEU A 8 -24.14 52.74 -16.57
N LEU A 9 -23.46 53.15 -17.64
CA LEU A 9 -22.34 52.40 -18.24
C LEU A 9 -21.12 52.42 -17.31
N LEU A 10 -20.84 53.57 -16.69
CA LEU A 10 -19.80 53.71 -15.66
C LEU A 10 -20.09 52.85 -14.43
N LEU A 11 -21.34 52.80 -13.97
CA LEU A 11 -21.74 51.96 -12.84
C LEU A 11 -21.62 50.46 -13.15
N LEU A 12 -21.98 50.04 -14.36
CA LEU A 12 -21.82 48.64 -14.81
C LEU A 12 -20.34 48.23 -14.92
N LEU A 13 -19.45 49.14 -15.35
CA LEU A 13 -18.00 48.90 -15.37
C LEU A 13 -17.38 48.85 -13.96
N LEU A 14 -17.89 49.65 -13.02
CA LEU A 14 -17.49 49.56 -11.61
C LEU A 14 -17.92 48.23 -10.99
N LEU A 15 -19.15 47.77 -11.26
CA LEU A 15 -19.68 46.51 -10.75
C LEU A 15 -18.96 45.27 -11.32
N SER A 16 -18.46 45.32 -12.57
CA SER A 16 -17.71 44.19 -13.15
C SER A 16 -16.30 44.02 -12.58
N SER A 17 -15.72 45.08 -12.00
CA SER A 17 -14.40 45.03 -11.36
C SER A 17 -14.41 44.38 -9.96
N LEU A 18 -15.60 44.16 -9.37
CA LEU A 18 -15.77 43.42 -8.10
C LEU A 18 -15.76 41.89 -8.28
N ALA A 19 -15.18 41.37 -9.37
CA ALA A 19 -14.84 39.95 -9.45
C ALA A 19 -13.76 39.65 -8.40
N VAL A 20 -14.19 39.31 -7.20
CA VAL A 20 -13.35 38.90 -6.07
C VAL A 20 -12.50 37.72 -6.54
N VAL A 21 -11.21 37.95 -6.72
CA VAL A 21 -10.22 36.88 -6.85
C VAL A 21 -10.22 36.16 -5.51
N ARG A 22 -10.97 35.05 -5.42
CA ARG A 22 -10.90 34.15 -4.28
C ARG A 22 -9.57 33.42 -4.37
N SER A 23 -8.54 33.97 -3.73
CA SER A 23 -7.36 33.18 -3.40
C SER A 23 -7.80 32.10 -2.42
N ALA A 24 -7.68 30.82 -2.80
CA ALA A 24 -7.77 29.73 -1.84
C ALA A 24 -6.63 29.93 -0.84
N ALA A 25 -6.97 30.24 0.42
CA ALA A 25 -5.98 30.34 1.46
C ALA A 25 -5.50 28.93 1.79
N VAL A 26 -4.23 28.63 1.51
CA VAL A 26 -3.61 27.40 1.99
C VAL A 26 -3.44 27.55 3.49
N VAL A 27 -4.29 26.89 4.27
CA VAL A 27 -4.19 26.91 5.73
C VAL A 27 -2.93 26.15 6.12
N SER A 28 -1.97 26.88 6.69
CA SER A 28 -0.79 26.26 7.29
C SER A 28 -1.24 25.60 8.60
N ALA A 29 -1.40 24.29 8.62
CA ALA A 29 -1.73 23.59 9.86
C ALA A 29 -0.65 23.85 10.93
N PRO A 30 -1.00 23.77 12.24
CA PRO A 30 -0.04 23.76 13.33
C PRO A 30 0.71 22.42 13.33
N ILE A 31 1.60 22.28 12.35
CA ILE A 31 2.31 21.06 12.04
C ILE A 31 3.47 20.94 13.04
N LYS A 32 3.49 19.82 13.79
CA LYS A 32 4.67 19.45 14.61
C LYS A 32 5.89 19.30 13.71
N THR A 33 7.11 19.26 14.27
CA THR A 33 8.28 18.84 13.48
C THR A 33 8.07 17.44 12.90
N PRO A 34 8.54 17.14 11.68
CA PRO A 34 8.35 15.82 11.14
C PRO A 34 9.13 14.80 11.98
N SER A 35 8.53 13.65 12.21
CA SER A 35 9.10 12.56 12.99
C SER A 35 8.80 11.21 12.35
N VAL A 36 9.51 10.19 12.82
CA VAL A 36 9.16 8.80 12.50
C VAL A 36 7.75 8.51 13.00
N ALA A 37 6.95 7.85 12.17
CA ALA A 37 5.60 7.44 12.53
C ALA A 37 5.61 6.58 13.81
N PRO A 38 4.61 6.74 14.70
CA PRO A 38 4.54 5.94 15.91
C PRO A 38 4.33 4.46 15.55
N LYS A 39 4.97 3.56 16.29
CA LYS A 39 4.82 2.10 16.09
C LYS A 39 3.38 1.60 16.23
N SER A 40 2.54 2.35 16.94
CA SER A 40 1.13 2.08 17.13
C SER A 40 0.25 2.49 15.95
N LEU A 41 0.80 3.13 14.91
CA LEU A 41 0.04 3.51 13.72
C LEU A 41 -0.48 2.23 13.02
N PRO A 42 -1.80 1.99 13.00
CA PRO A 42 -2.36 0.78 12.43
C PRO A 42 -2.43 0.91 10.90
N ILE A 43 -1.34 0.55 10.21
CA ILE A 43 -1.29 0.61 8.74
C ILE A 43 -2.30 -0.40 8.16
N ASN A 44 -3.18 0.07 7.25
CA ASN A 44 -4.27 -0.67 6.58
C ASN A 44 -5.62 -0.72 7.32
N TYR A 45 -5.85 0.07 8.38
CA TYR A 45 -7.22 0.25 8.85
C TYR A 45 -7.97 1.11 7.83
N ILE A 46 -9.02 0.58 7.22
CA ILE A 46 -9.81 1.30 6.21
C ILE A 46 -11.28 1.17 6.60
N GLN A 47 -11.94 2.30 6.86
CA GLN A 47 -13.39 2.36 6.73
C GLN A 47 -13.68 2.65 5.26
N GLU A 48 -14.34 1.72 4.54
CA GLU A 48 -14.67 1.89 3.12
C GLU A 48 -15.79 2.92 2.94
N VAL A 49 -15.45 4.19 3.15
CA VAL A 49 -16.37 5.32 2.99
C VAL A 49 -16.20 5.88 1.58
N GLY A 50 -17.07 5.45 0.67
CA GLY A 50 -17.15 6.00 -0.69
C GLY A 50 -15.90 5.81 -1.56
N SER A 51 -15.89 6.48 -2.72
CA SER A 51 -14.75 6.54 -3.63
C SER A 51 -14.40 8.00 -3.90
N CYS A 52 -13.21 8.40 -3.48
CA CYS A 52 -12.67 9.75 -3.60
C CYS A 52 -11.37 9.75 -4.41
N ALA A 53 -11.03 10.94 -4.91
CA ALA A 53 -9.76 11.20 -5.56
C ALA A 53 -8.97 12.28 -4.81
N TYR A 54 -7.66 12.08 -4.72
CA TYR A 54 -6.73 13.02 -4.12
C TYR A 54 -5.63 13.37 -5.11
N GLU A 55 -5.19 14.61 -5.11
CA GLU A 55 -3.95 15.03 -5.77
C GLU A 55 -2.88 15.28 -4.71
N VAL A 56 -1.75 14.58 -4.87
CA VAL A 56 -0.56 14.74 -4.04
C VAL A 56 0.50 15.42 -4.89
N THR A 57 0.93 16.61 -4.47
CA THR A 57 1.96 17.39 -5.16
C THR A 57 3.21 17.47 -4.29
N ILE A 58 4.34 17.00 -4.82
CA ILE A 58 5.61 16.94 -4.09
C ILE A 58 6.61 17.89 -4.74
N ALA A 59 7.09 18.87 -3.97
CA ALA A 59 8.18 19.73 -4.39
C ALA A 59 9.51 19.16 -3.88
N THR A 60 10.45 18.90 -4.78
CA THR A 60 11.78 18.37 -4.44
C THR A 60 12.79 19.52 -4.34
N SER A 61 13.62 19.51 -3.29
CA SER A 61 14.66 20.53 -3.10
C SER A 61 15.73 20.46 -4.19
N CYS A 62 16.34 21.62 -4.50
CA CYS A 62 17.53 21.70 -5.35
C CYS A 62 18.79 21.08 -4.71
N SER A 63 18.75 20.85 -3.39
CA SER A 63 19.81 20.12 -2.67
C SER A 63 19.70 18.60 -2.82
N SER A 64 18.63 18.11 -3.46
CA SER A 64 18.46 16.67 -3.71
C SER A 64 19.42 16.17 -4.79
N ALA A 65 19.63 14.85 -4.82
CA ALA A 65 20.30 14.21 -5.94
C ALA A 65 19.61 14.55 -7.29
N PRO A 66 20.36 14.56 -8.42
CA PRO A 66 19.80 14.93 -9.73
C PRO A 66 18.66 14.02 -10.23
N PHE A 67 18.60 12.80 -9.69
CA PHE A 67 17.53 11.84 -9.96
C PHE A 67 17.34 10.94 -8.74
N THR A 68 16.09 10.56 -8.48
CA THR A 68 15.74 9.61 -7.43
C THR A 68 15.58 8.22 -8.04
N THR A 69 16.30 7.23 -7.53
CA THR A 69 16.20 5.83 -7.97
C THR A 69 15.33 4.97 -7.06
N GLY A 70 14.89 5.53 -5.93
CA GLY A 70 14.09 4.84 -4.92
C GLY A 70 12.58 4.91 -5.15
N GLU A 71 11.86 4.07 -4.42
CA GLU A 71 10.41 4.13 -4.32
C GLU A 71 10.02 5.16 -3.25
N ILE A 72 9.15 6.09 -3.65
CA ILE A 72 8.55 7.06 -2.75
C ILE A 72 7.08 6.70 -2.58
N GLY A 73 6.66 6.52 -1.33
CA GLY A 73 5.28 6.24 -0.96
C GLY A 73 4.70 7.31 -0.04
N VAL A 74 3.38 7.36 0.05
CA VAL A 74 2.65 8.28 0.94
C VAL A 74 1.59 7.54 1.73
N LEU A 75 1.39 7.98 2.97
CA LEU A 75 0.36 7.50 3.88
C LEU A 75 -0.24 8.71 4.60
N PHE A 76 -1.54 8.93 4.40
CA PHE A 76 -2.28 9.98 5.10
C PHE A 76 -3.69 9.51 5.41
N GLY A 77 -4.36 10.19 6.32
CA GLY A 77 -5.70 9.80 6.73
C GLY A 77 -6.31 10.77 7.72
N ASP A 78 -7.49 10.42 8.22
CA ASP A 78 -8.24 11.24 9.18
C ASP A 78 -8.38 10.60 10.57
N SER A 79 -9.04 11.34 11.45
CA SER A 79 -9.35 10.96 12.81
C SER A 79 -10.38 9.83 12.95
N HIS A 80 -11.02 9.42 11.86
CA HIS A 80 -12.01 8.34 11.82
C HIS A 80 -11.38 7.01 11.39
N GLY A 81 -10.08 7.03 11.05
CA GLY A 81 -9.35 5.87 10.59
C GLY A 81 -9.48 5.60 9.10
N ASN A 82 -9.95 6.56 8.30
CA ASN A 82 -9.81 6.45 6.85
C ASN A 82 -8.34 6.65 6.50
N GLN A 83 -7.75 5.67 5.81
CA GLN A 83 -6.33 5.69 5.41
C GLN A 83 -6.18 5.58 3.91
N ILE A 84 -5.34 6.46 3.38
CA ILE A 84 -4.91 6.47 1.99
C ILE A 84 -3.45 6.10 1.98
N ILE A 85 -3.14 4.94 1.39
CA ILE A 85 -1.78 4.44 1.24
C ILE A 85 -1.50 4.29 -0.24
N GLU A 86 -0.44 4.94 -0.70
CA GLU A 86 0.17 4.67 -2.00
C GLU A 86 1.61 4.26 -1.78
N LYS A 87 1.94 3.00 -2.08
CA LYS A 87 3.28 2.47 -1.80
C LYS A 87 4.33 3.01 -2.77
N LYS A 88 3.90 3.37 -3.98
CA LYS A 88 4.75 3.87 -5.03
C LYS A 88 4.04 4.94 -5.84
N LEU A 89 4.43 6.18 -5.60
CA LEU A 89 4.03 7.29 -6.43
C LEU A 89 4.74 7.22 -7.78
N ASN A 90 3.95 7.20 -8.83
CA ASN A 90 4.41 7.23 -10.21
C ASN A 90 3.33 7.86 -11.08
N ASN A 91 3.71 8.73 -12.01
CA ASN A 91 2.81 9.35 -12.98
C ASN A 91 3.11 8.92 -14.43
N GLY A 92 4.05 7.98 -14.63
CA GLY A 92 4.49 7.50 -15.94
C GLY A 92 5.80 8.13 -16.44
N ASP A 93 6.28 9.18 -15.78
CA ASP A 93 7.48 9.92 -16.13
C ASP A 93 8.60 9.76 -15.10
N LYS A 94 9.75 10.41 -15.38
CA LYS A 94 10.83 10.56 -14.40
C LYS A 94 10.42 11.60 -13.36
N VAL A 95 10.20 11.15 -12.13
CA VAL A 95 9.71 11.96 -11.01
C VAL A 95 10.77 12.13 -9.93
N PHE A 96 10.59 13.14 -9.07
CA PHE A 96 11.42 13.43 -7.90
C PHE A 96 12.86 13.85 -8.23
N ASP A 97 13.04 14.54 -9.36
CA ASP A 97 14.30 15.16 -9.73
C ASP A 97 14.60 16.38 -8.83
N SER A 98 15.87 16.76 -8.73
CA SER A 98 16.25 17.98 -8.00
C SER A 98 15.55 19.20 -8.60
N CYS A 99 15.03 20.10 -7.74
CA CYS A 99 14.27 21.29 -8.14
C CYS A 99 12.98 21.01 -8.93
N SER A 100 12.42 19.79 -8.89
CA SER A 100 11.15 19.47 -9.57
C SER A 100 9.93 19.71 -8.68
N THR A 101 8.76 19.74 -9.31
CA THR A 101 7.47 19.59 -8.64
C THR A 101 6.66 18.57 -9.42
N ASP A 102 6.26 17.50 -8.75
CA ASP A 102 5.61 16.34 -9.35
C ASP A 102 4.24 16.13 -8.71
N SER A 103 3.18 15.95 -9.52
CA SER A 103 1.81 15.70 -9.06
C SER A 103 1.36 14.26 -9.36
N PHE A 104 0.59 13.69 -8.43
CA PHE A 104 0.06 12.33 -8.49
C PHE A 104 -1.42 12.31 -8.13
N VAL A 105 -2.25 11.73 -9.00
CA VAL A 105 -3.69 11.59 -8.75
C VAL A 105 -3.99 10.18 -8.24
N LEU A 106 -4.39 10.08 -6.98
CA LEU A 106 -4.79 8.84 -6.32
C LEU A 106 -6.31 8.70 -6.44
N LYS A 107 -6.77 7.80 -7.32
CA LYS A 107 -8.20 7.51 -7.54
C LYS A 107 -8.66 6.32 -6.71
N ASP A 108 -9.97 6.19 -6.56
CA ASP A 108 -10.62 5.06 -5.90
C ASP A 108 -10.06 4.82 -4.49
N ARG A 109 -9.87 5.93 -3.76
CA ARG A 109 -9.42 5.93 -2.37
C ARG A 109 -10.60 6.15 -1.42
N PRO A 110 -10.54 5.65 -0.19
CA PRO A 110 -11.51 6.01 0.83
C PRO A 110 -11.59 7.52 1.00
N CYS A 111 -12.80 8.03 1.17
CA CYS A 111 -13.03 9.44 1.45
C CYS A 111 -12.56 9.77 2.87
N SER A 112 -11.91 10.92 2.99
CA SER A 112 -11.35 11.44 4.22
C SER A 112 -12.03 12.77 4.54
N VAL A 113 -12.51 12.93 5.77
CA VAL A 113 -13.25 14.13 6.19
C VAL A 113 -12.29 15.26 6.58
N GLY A 114 -11.02 14.94 6.87
CA GLY A 114 -9.98 15.92 7.19
C GLY A 114 -8.66 15.27 7.54
N ILE A 115 -7.60 15.65 6.82
CA ILE A 115 -6.27 15.06 6.97
C ILE A 115 -5.72 15.36 8.37
N SER A 116 -5.54 14.31 9.16
CA SER A 116 -5.08 14.34 10.55
C SER A 116 -3.62 13.90 10.71
N TYR A 117 -3.03 13.33 9.67
CA TYR A 117 -1.60 12.99 9.61
C TYR A 117 -1.16 12.75 8.16
N MET A 118 0.14 12.86 7.92
CA MET A 118 0.76 12.55 6.63
C MET A 118 2.19 12.07 6.81
N TYR A 119 2.53 10.95 6.19
CA TYR A 119 3.85 10.33 6.21
C TYR A 119 4.33 10.04 4.80
N ILE A 120 5.63 10.26 4.57
CA ILE A 120 6.34 9.80 3.39
C ILE A 120 7.14 8.56 3.74
N TYR A 121 7.20 7.62 2.81
CA TYR A 121 8.12 6.50 2.83
C TYR A 121 9.13 6.65 1.70
N LYS A 122 10.39 6.29 1.98
CA LYS A 122 11.46 6.22 0.98
C LYS A 122 12.15 4.87 1.10
N ASP A 123 12.27 4.16 -0.02
CA ASP A 123 13.17 3.01 -0.16
C ASP A 123 14.09 3.24 -1.37
N GLY A 124 15.33 3.63 -1.10
CA GLY A 124 16.35 3.81 -2.13
C GLY A 124 17.42 4.83 -1.73
N ALA A 125 18.19 5.29 -2.71
CA ALA A 125 19.44 6.02 -2.49
C ALA A 125 19.34 7.20 -1.51
N GLU A 126 20.47 7.50 -0.87
CA GLU A 126 20.62 8.63 0.05
C GLU A 126 20.57 9.97 -0.71
N ASN A 127 20.13 11.03 -0.03
CA ASN A 127 20.11 12.43 -0.50
C ASN A 127 18.87 12.91 -1.30
N TRP A 128 17.73 12.23 -1.23
CA TRP A 128 16.46 12.86 -1.64
C TRP A 128 15.89 13.72 -0.50
N VAL A 129 15.62 14.98 -0.79
CA VAL A 129 15.13 16.00 0.15
C VAL A 129 13.85 16.63 -0.40
N PRO A 130 12.66 16.22 0.07
CA PRO A 130 11.44 16.94 -0.25
C PRO A 130 11.42 18.30 0.45
N LYS A 131 11.03 19.33 -0.29
CA LYS A 131 10.74 20.66 0.24
C LYS A 131 9.38 20.63 0.94
N SER A 132 8.35 20.17 0.21
CA SER A 132 6.99 20.10 0.72
C SER A 132 6.16 19.03 0.03
N VAL A 133 5.09 18.61 0.70
CA VAL A 133 3.99 17.83 0.11
C VAL A 133 2.70 18.59 0.32
N GLU A 134 1.96 18.80 -0.75
CA GLU A 134 0.61 19.32 -0.73
C GLU A 134 -0.37 18.20 -1.05
N ILE A 135 -1.44 18.10 -0.27
CA ILE A 135 -2.52 17.14 -0.52
C ILE A 135 -3.80 17.92 -0.71
N SER A 136 -4.43 17.74 -1.86
CA SER A 136 -5.77 18.25 -2.13
C SER A 136 -6.72 17.09 -2.41
N GLY A 137 -7.99 17.27 -2.07
CA GLY A 137 -9.05 16.28 -2.30
C GLY A 137 -10.35 17.00 -2.64
N SER A 138 -11.28 16.29 -3.28
CA SER A 138 -12.53 16.89 -3.77
C SER A 138 -13.37 17.58 -2.68
N GLU A 139 -13.29 17.10 -1.45
CA GLU A 139 -14.12 17.52 -0.31
C GLU A 139 -13.31 18.15 0.84
N THR A 140 -12.00 18.40 0.63
CA THR A 140 -11.08 18.83 1.69
C THR A 140 -10.20 19.98 1.22
N GLU A 141 -9.98 20.96 2.09
CA GLU A 141 -9.04 22.05 1.82
C GLU A 141 -7.62 21.51 1.60
N PRO A 142 -6.86 22.05 0.63
CA PRO A 142 -5.48 21.65 0.41
C PRO A 142 -4.62 21.88 1.65
N LEU A 143 -3.84 20.86 2.02
CA LEU A 143 -2.97 20.89 3.19
C LEU A 143 -1.50 20.75 2.78
N LEU A 144 -0.67 21.69 3.22
CA LEU A 144 0.75 21.78 2.88
C LEU A 144 1.65 21.36 4.05
N PHE A 145 2.49 20.36 3.82
CA PHE A 145 3.45 19.79 4.77
C PHE A 145 4.89 20.14 4.36
N ASN A 146 5.62 20.87 5.20
CA ASN A 146 6.97 21.34 4.88
C ASN A 146 8.06 20.44 5.50
N PHE A 147 8.71 19.61 4.68
CA PHE A 147 9.73 18.66 5.15
C PHE A 147 11.12 19.28 5.28
N ASN A 148 11.63 19.91 4.21
CA ASN A 148 12.95 20.53 4.10
C ASN A 148 14.11 19.72 4.73
N SER A 149 14.00 18.39 4.73
CA SER A 149 14.94 17.48 5.40
C SER A 149 14.97 16.14 4.68
N SER A 150 16.09 15.43 4.82
CA SER A 150 16.26 14.10 4.24
C SER A 150 15.30 13.10 4.89
N ILE A 151 14.68 12.25 4.08
CA ILE A 151 13.77 11.22 4.55
C ILE A 151 14.57 9.97 4.95
N PRO A 152 14.35 9.41 6.16
CA PRO A 152 14.94 8.13 6.56
C PRO A 152 14.56 7.01 5.58
N ASN A 153 15.47 6.07 5.36
CA ASN A 153 15.18 4.93 4.50
C ASN A 153 14.32 3.89 5.24
N ASN A 154 13.41 3.24 4.52
CA ASN A 154 12.62 2.10 4.99
C ASN A 154 11.77 2.39 6.23
N THR A 155 11.29 3.62 6.39
CA THR A 155 10.45 4.02 7.53
C THR A 155 9.52 5.17 7.14
N TRP A 156 8.30 5.16 7.66
CA TRP A 156 7.35 6.25 7.53
C TRP A 156 7.80 7.46 8.35
N PHE A 157 7.91 8.63 7.72
CA PHE A 157 8.39 9.87 8.32
C PHE A 157 7.53 11.06 7.89
N GLY A 158 7.10 11.90 8.84
CA GLY A 158 6.16 12.97 8.56
C GLY A 158 5.47 13.51 9.80
N PHE A 159 4.21 13.88 9.66
CA PHE A 159 3.52 14.80 10.55
C PHE A 159 2.23 14.23 11.12
N ASP A 160 2.02 14.47 12.41
CA ASP A 160 0.69 14.43 13.02
C ASP A 160 0.11 15.85 13.05
N VAL A 161 -1.18 15.97 12.72
CA VAL A 161 -1.91 17.24 12.72
C VAL A 161 -2.83 17.29 13.95
N PRO A 162 -2.55 18.16 14.94
CA PRO A 162 -3.41 18.36 16.09
C PRO A 162 -4.80 18.86 15.68
N PRO A 163 -5.87 18.58 16.45
CA PRO A 163 -5.86 18.03 17.81
C PRO A 163 -5.76 16.50 17.91
N TYR A 164 -5.56 15.79 16.80
CA TYR A 164 -5.69 14.34 16.80
C TYR A 164 -4.57 13.62 17.56
N THR A 165 -5.00 12.69 18.42
CA THR A 165 -4.22 11.54 18.88
C THR A 165 -4.94 10.30 18.39
N PHE A 166 -4.26 9.41 17.66
CA PHE A 166 -4.80 8.09 17.34
C PHE A 166 -5.41 7.49 18.61
N PRO A 167 -6.73 7.21 18.68
CA PRO A 167 -7.22 6.38 19.76
C PRO A 167 -6.47 5.05 19.61
N PRO A 168 -5.88 4.51 20.68
CA PRO A 168 -5.32 3.17 20.62
C PRO A 168 -6.44 2.26 20.08
N PRO A 169 -6.14 1.30 19.18
CA PRO A 169 -7.14 0.30 18.83
C PRO A 169 -7.61 -0.30 20.15
N SER A 170 -8.87 -0.05 20.49
CA SER A 170 -9.51 -0.68 21.63
C SER A 170 -9.33 -2.18 21.44
N ASP A 171 -8.71 -2.87 22.41
CA ASP A 171 -8.46 -4.32 22.39
C ASP A 171 -9.73 -5.15 22.12
N ASP A 172 -10.92 -4.54 22.25
CA ASP A 172 -12.23 -5.13 21.97
C ASP A 172 -12.72 -4.94 20.52
N SER A 173 -11.93 -4.36 19.62
CA SER A 173 -12.30 -4.25 18.21
C SER A 173 -12.06 -5.58 17.48
N PRO A 174 -13.11 -6.23 16.92
CA PRO A 174 -12.93 -7.46 16.17
C PRO A 174 -11.99 -7.21 14.97
N PRO A 175 -11.18 -8.20 14.58
CA PRO A 175 -10.21 -8.04 13.50
C PRO A 175 -10.91 -7.57 12.22
N PRO A 176 -10.26 -6.69 11.42
CA PRO A 176 -10.84 -6.21 10.20
C PRO A 176 -10.93 -7.39 9.22
N PHE A 177 -12.17 -7.77 8.90
CA PHE A 177 -12.58 -8.75 7.89
C PHE A 177 -12.47 -10.24 8.28
N PRO A 178 -13.61 -10.90 8.63
CA PRO A 178 -13.70 -12.36 8.73
C PRO A 178 -13.42 -13.09 7.40
N TRP A 179 -13.62 -12.40 6.27
CA TRP A 179 -13.67 -13.00 4.93
C TRP A 179 -12.31 -13.20 4.25
N LEU A 180 -11.20 -12.77 4.88
CA LEU A 180 -9.84 -13.01 4.39
C LEU A 180 -9.12 -14.14 5.13
N SER A 181 -9.79 -14.81 6.07
CA SER A 181 -9.27 -16.08 6.58
C SER A 181 -9.28 -17.07 5.41
N PRO A 182 -8.14 -17.69 5.03
CA PRO A 182 -8.16 -18.78 4.07
C PRO A 182 -9.16 -19.83 4.57
N PRO A 183 -9.94 -20.46 3.67
CA PRO A 183 -10.86 -21.50 4.09
C PRO A 183 -10.09 -22.54 4.92
N PRO A 184 -10.68 -23.07 6.00
CA PRO A 184 -10.00 -24.07 6.81
C PRO A 184 -9.49 -25.18 5.90
N PRO A 185 -8.26 -25.69 6.13
CA PRO A 185 -7.73 -26.77 5.32
C PRO A 185 -8.74 -27.93 5.31
N PRO A 186 -8.90 -28.64 4.19
CA PRO A 186 -9.75 -29.82 4.14
C PRO A 186 -9.41 -30.75 5.32
N PRO A 187 -10.41 -31.43 5.93
CA PRO A 187 -10.15 -32.39 6.99
C PRO A 187 -9.05 -33.36 6.53
N GLU A 188 -8.00 -33.48 7.33
CA GLU A 188 -6.90 -34.39 7.05
C GLU A 188 -7.48 -35.81 6.95
N PRO A 189 -7.11 -36.61 5.92
CA PRO A 189 -7.61 -37.96 5.80
C PRO A 189 -7.27 -38.75 7.07
N PRO A 190 -8.16 -39.67 7.51
CA PRO A 190 -7.90 -40.48 8.69
C PRO A 190 -6.54 -41.14 8.58
N VAL A 191 -5.68 -40.92 9.59
CA VAL A 191 -4.37 -41.56 9.66
C VAL A 191 -4.63 -43.07 9.71
N GLU A 192 -4.23 -43.77 8.65
CA GLU A 192 -4.37 -45.21 8.55
C GLU A 192 -3.53 -45.86 9.66
N PRO A 193 -4.06 -46.84 10.43
CA PRO A 193 -3.31 -47.47 11.50
C PRO A 193 -2.05 -48.13 10.94
N VAL A 194 -0.87 -47.64 11.36
CA VAL A 194 0.38 -48.31 11.06
C VAL A 194 0.41 -49.61 11.85
N PHE A 195 0.06 -50.71 11.20
CA PHE A 195 0.18 -52.04 11.80
C PHE A 195 1.67 -52.31 12.07
N PRO A 196 2.06 -52.67 13.32
CA PRO A 196 3.42 -53.06 13.59
C PRO A 196 3.77 -54.32 12.78
N PRO A 197 5.03 -54.45 12.32
CA PRO A 197 5.44 -55.62 11.56
C PRO A 197 5.23 -56.90 12.37
N PRO A 198 4.87 -58.03 11.74
CA PRO A 198 4.65 -59.29 12.44
C PRO A 198 5.90 -59.72 13.21
N LEU A 199 5.70 -60.17 14.45
CA LEU A 199 6.76 -60.79 15.26
C LEU A 199 7.35 -62.01 14.51
N PRO A 200 8.68 -62.17 14.48
CA PRO A 200 9.29 -63.34 13.89
C PRO A 200 8.96 -64.60 14.72
N PRO A 201 8.62 -65.73 14.08
CA PRO A 201 8.34 -66.97 14.80
C PRO A 201 9.61 -67.52 15.46
N SER A 202 9.49 -67.93 16.73
CA SER A 202 10.60 -68.50 17.50
C SER A 202 11.01 -69.87 16.95
N SER A 203 12.31 -70.03 16.73
CA SER A 203 12.95 -71.27 16.30
C SER A 203 12.92 -72.36 17.38
N SER A 204 12.30 -73.50 17.08
CA SER A 204 12.81 -74.83 17.45
C SER A 204 11.95 -75.94 16.84
N SER A 205 12.50 -76.64 15.84
CA SER A 205 13.00 -78.02 16.01
C SER A 205 13.16 -78.75 14.68
N LYS A 206 14.41 -79.08 14.36
CA LYS A 206 14.95 -80.31 13.75
C LYS A 206 14.15 -81.14 12.73
N LEU A 207 14.91 -81.46 11.66
CA LEU A 207 15.08 -82.74 10.96
C LEU A 207 14.10 -83.12 9.84
N SER A 208 14.72 -83.42 8.68
CA SER A 208 14.53 -84.64 7.87
C SER A 208 14.12 -84.41 6.41
N GLY A 209 15.11 -84.50 5.51
CA GLY A 209 15.05 -85.44 4.39
C GLY A 209 14.48 -84.98 3.03
N GLN A 210 15.28 -85.26 2.00
CA GLN A 210 14.90 -85.68 0.63
C GLN A 210 14.56 -84.64 -0.46
N LYS A 211 15.62 -84.23 -1.18
CA LYS A 211 15.94 -84.60 -2.59
C LYS A 211 14.76 -84.87 -3.55
N TRP A 212 14.55 -84.00 -4.54
CA TRP A 212 14.28 -84.19 -5.99
C TRP A 212 14.37 -82.77 -6.59
N GLY A 213 14.82 -82.44 -7.80
CA GLY A 213 15.10 -83.14 -9.03
C GLY A 213 15.13 -82.05 -10.12
N ILE A 214 16.16 -82.08 -10.94
CA ILE A 214 16.47 -81.24 -12.12
C ILE A 214 15.27 -81.09 -13.08
N ILE A 215 15.15 -79.95 -13.80
CA ILE A 215 15.01 -79.87 -15.28
C ILE A 215 15.18 -78.41 -15.75
N ALA A 216 16.03 -78.26 -16.77
CA ALA A 216 16.31 -77.07 -17.57
C ALA A 216 15.86 -77.31 -19.04
N GLY A 217 15.71 -76.24 -19.84
CA GLY A 217 15.56 -76.28 -21.31
C GLY A 217 14.28 -75.57 -21.79
N ILE A 218 14.33 -74.34 -22.32
CA ILE A 218 14.68 -73.91 -23.71
C ILE A 218 13.81 -74.56 -24.79
N LEU A 219 13.03 -73.75 -25.54
CA LEU A 219 12.80 -73.71 -27.01
C LEU A 219 11.59 -72.77 -27.23
N GLY A 220 11.45 -71.84 -28.18
CA GLY A 220 11.98 -71.64 -29.53
C GLY A 220 10.77 -71.18 -30.37
N LEU A 221 10.76 -69.92 -30.81
CA LEU A 221 10.77 -69.47 -32.21
C LEU A 221 9.52 -69.76 -33.08
N LEU A 222 8.98 -68.65 -33.63
CA LEU A 222 8.32 -68.44 -34.94
C LEU A 222 7.19 -69.37 -35.42
N ILE A 223 6.11 -68.75 -35.91
CA ILE A 223 5.40 -69.00 -37.21
C ILE A 223 4.29 -67.92 -37.28
N VAL A 224 4.45 -66.89 -38.11
CA VAL A 224 3.99 -66.75 -39.52
C VAL A 224 2.50 -66.45 -39.65
N ALA A 225 2.26 -65.43 -40.47
CA ALA A 225 1.02 -64.75 -40.79
C ALA A 225 0.04 -65.52 -41.69
N LEU A 226 -1.14 -64.88 -41.86
CA LEU A 226 -2.17 -64.98 -42.92
C LEU A 226 -3.46 -65.74 -42.54
N PRO A 227 -4.60 -65.37 -43.16
CA PRO A 227 -4.82 -64.36 -44.20
C PRO A 227 -5.44 -63.04 -43.72
#